data_AF-A0A4Q4CZT1-F1
#
_entry.id   AF-A0A4Q4CZT1-F1
#
_cell.length_a   1.000
_cell.length_b   1.000
_cell.length_c   1.000
_cell.angle_alpha   90.00
_cell.angle_beta   90.00
_cell.angle_gamma   90.00
#
_symmetry.space_group_name_H-M   'P 1'
#
loop_
_entity.id
_entity.type
_entity.pdbx_description
1 polymer ?
#
loop_
_entity_poly.entity_id
_entity_poly.type
_entity_poly.pdbx_seq_one_letter_code
_entity_poly.pdbx_strand_id
1 'polypeptide(L)'
;MFRTMMKSKIHRATVTQADLHYVGSVTVDQDLLDAANLLPGELVHIVDIDNGARLETYTIAGERGSGVIGINGAAARLVHPGDLVILIAYAQMED
;
A
#
# COMPACT_ATOMS: atom_id res chain seq x y z
N MET A 1 19.68 -12.34 16.98
CA MET A 1 19.53 -12.45 15.51
C MET A 1 18.44 -11.48 15.07
N PHE A 2 18.23 -11.24 13.77
CA PHE A 2 17.14 -10.39 13.30
C PHE A 2 16.05 -11.21 12.62
N ARG A 3 14.77 -10.91 12.90
CA ARG A 3 13.59 -11.47 12.25
C ARG A 3 12.85 -10.41 11.45
N THR A 4 12.37 -10.79 10.28
CA THR A 4 11.36 -10.00 9.53
C THR A 4 9.99 -10.24 10.13
N MET A 5 9.46 -9.26 10.84
CA MET A 5 8.15 -9.34 11.51
C MET A 5 7.16 -8.39 10.85
N MET A 6 5.88 -8.76 10.82
CA MET A 6 4.82 -7.87 10.36
C MET A 6 4.71 -6.68 11.33
N LYS A 7 5.08 -5.48 10.84
CA LYS A 7 5.06 -4.24 11.63
C LYS A 7 3.66 -3.65 11.64
N SER A 8 3.05 -3.51 10.47
CA SER A 8 1.74 -2.87 10.33
C SER A 8 1.02 -3.29 9.06
N LYS A 9 -0.29 -3.00 9.00
CA LYS A 9 -1.11 -3.18 7.80
C LYS A 9 -2.27 -2.20 7.72
N ILE A 10 -2.71 -1.94 6.50
CA ILE A 10 -4.03 -1.40 6.19
C ILE A 10 -4.84 -2.56 5.59
N HIS A 11 -5.93 -2.94 6.24
CA HIS A 11 -6.66 -4.16 5.91
C HIS A 11 -7.93 -3.87 5.10
N ARG A 12 -8.06 -4.50 3.92
CA ARG A 12 -9.23 -4.43 3.03
C ARG A 12 -9.58 -2.99 2.60
N ALA A 13 -8.57 -2.23 2.19
CA ALA A 13 -8.80 -0.91 1.62
C ALA A 13 -9.29 -1.05 0.17
N THR A 14 -10.26 -0.23 -0.24
CA THR A 14 -10.74 -0.20 -1.62
C THR A 14 -9.84 0.69 -2.47
N VAL A 15 -9.36 0.18 -3.59
CA VAL A 15 -8.57 0.96 -4.55
C VAL A 15 -9.48 2.03 -5.17
N THR A 16 -9.10 3.28 -4.99
CA THR A 16 -9.88 4.44 -5.44
C THR A 16 -9.51 4.89 -6.86
N GLN A 17 -8.25 4.69 -7.25
CA GLN A 17 -7.74 5.10 -8.56
C GLN A 17 -6.54 4.24 -8.98
N ALA A 18 -6.30 4.16 -10.28
CA ALA A 18 -5.09 3.55 -10.83
C ALA A 18 -4.61 4.34 -12.05
N ASP A 19 -3.34 4.75 -12.06
CA ASP A 19 -2.74 5.52 -13.17
C ASP A 19 -1.43 4.87 -13.65
N LEU A 20 -1.47 4.31 -14.86
CA LEU A 20 -0.34 3.63 -15.49
C LEU A 20 0.84 4.58 -15.81
N HIS A 21 0.55 5.86 -16.06
CA HIS A 21 1.54 6.83 -16.52
C HIS A 21 2.12 7.68 -15.38
N TYR A 22 1.56 7.59 -14.18
CA TYR A 22 2.12 8.19 -12.98
C TYR A 22 3.32 7.40 -12.44
N VAL A 23 4.19 8.07 -11.67
CA VAL A 23 5.39 7.47 -11.07
C VAL A 23 4.99 6.35 -10.12
N GLY A 24 5.49 5.13 -10.39
CA GLY A 24 5.12 3.91 -9.67
C GLY A 24 5.27 4.02 -8.15
N SER A 25 4.24 3.58 -7.42
CA SER A 25 4.08 3.66 -5.95
C SER A 25 2.63 3.29 -5.58
N VAL A 26 2.29 3.38 -4.29
CA VAL A 26 0.91 3.49 -3.83
C VAL A 26 0.68 4.81 -3.08
N THR A 27 -0.25 5.62 -3.57
CA THR A 27 -0.73 6.80 -2.85
C THR A 27 -1.76 6.36 -1.82
N VAL A 28 -1.59 6.76 -0.56
CA VAL A 28 -2.47 6.36 0.55
C VAL A 28 -2.85 7.60 1.34
N ASP A 29 -4.12 7.74 1.69
CA ASP A 29 -4.60 8.77 2.62
C ASP A 29 -3.69 8.84 3.85
N GLN A 30 -3.20 10.05 4.15
CA GLN A 30 -2.29 10.25 5.26
C GLN A 30 -2.89 9.86 6.62
N ASP A 31 -4.22 9.94 6.82
CA ASP A 31 -4.87 9.46 8.05
C ASP A 31 -4.75 7.94 8.18
N LEU A 32 -4.80 7.21 7.07
CA LEU A 32 -4.60 5.75 7.05
C LEU A 32 -3.12 5.38 7.27
N LEU A 33 -2.20 6.17 6.71
CA LEU A 33 -0.76 6.00 6.97
C LEU A 33 -0.46 6.19 8.45
N ASP A 34 -0.97 7.25 9.07
CA ASP A 34 -0.77 7.53 10.49
C ASP A 34 -1.37 6.42 11.36
N ALA A 35 -2.61 5.99 11.06
CA ALA A 35 -3.28 4.93 11.80
C ALA A 35 -2.55 3.58 11.71
N ALA A 36 -1.94 3.29 10.57
CA ALA A 36 -1.12 2.09 10.36
C ALA A 36 0.36 2.30 10.72
N ASN A 37 0.76 3.46 11.26
CA ASN A 37 2.16 3.79 11.54
C ASN A 37 3.08 3.53 10.33
N LEU A 38 2.67 3.98 9.14
CA LEU A 38 3.43 3.90 7.89
C LEU A 38 3.97 5.28 7.52
N LEU A 39 5.22 5.32 7.05
CA LEU A 39 5.84 6.56 6.57
C LEU A 39 5.79 6.63 5.04
N PRO A 40 5.68 7.83 4.43
CA PRO A 40 5.94 7.99 3.01
C PRO A 40 7.33 7.48 2.63
N GLY A 41 7.43 6.69 1.57
CA GLY A 41 8.67 6.03 1.15
C GLY A 41 8.94 4.68 1.82
N GLU A 42 8.08 4.23 2.74
CA GLU A 42 8.22 2.92 3.38
C GLU A 42 7.81 1.79 2.43
N LEU A 43 8.59 0.70 2.43
CA LEU A 43 8.29 -0.50 1.66
C LEU A 43 6.99 -1.15 2.16
N VAL A 44 6.08 -1.43 1.24
CA VAL A 44 4.84 -2.16 1.49
C VAL A 44 4.65 -3.26 0.45
N HIS A 45 4.12 -4.39 0.92
CA HIS A 45 3.53 -5.40 0.07
C HIS A 45 2.06 -5.06 -0.14
N ILE A 46 1.61 -5.11 -1.38
CA ILE A 46 0.19 -5.01 -1.73
C ILE A 46 -0.26 -6.39 -2.17
N VAL A 47 -1.32 -6.89 -1.53
CA VAL A 47 -1.99 -8.13 -1.93
C VAL A 47 -3.44 -7.82 -2.27
N ASP A 48 -3.82 -8.20 -3.47
CA ASP A 48 -5.15 -7.98 -4.03
C ASP A 48 -6.05 -9.19 -3.71
N ILE A 49 -7.21 -8.92 -3.11
CA ILE A 49 -8.16 -9.95 -2.67
C ILE A 49 -8.99 -10.46 -3.85
N ASP A 50 -9.26 -9.63 -4.84
CA ASP A 50 -10.17 -9.91 -5.94
C ASP A 50 -9.48 -10.77 -7.01
N ASN A 51 -8.21 -10.49 -7.32
CA ASN A 51 -7.47 -11.20 -8.38
C ASN A 51 -6.24 -11.99 -7.87
N GLY A 52 -5.84 -11.82 -6.61
CA GLY A 52 -4.72 -12.54 -6.01
C GLY A 52 -3.33 -12.02 -6.37
N ALA A 53 -3.23 -10.89 -7.09
CA ALA A 53 -1.96 -10.25 -7.39
C ALA A 53 -1.19 -9.88 -6.11
N ARG A 54 0.14 -9.96 -6.19
CA ARG A 54 1.05 -9.63 -5.09
C ARG A 54 2.19 -8.81 -5.66
N LEU A 55 2.43 -7.66 -5.07
CA LEU A 55 3.51 -6.77 -5.48
C LEU A 55 4.13 -6.05 -4.29
N GLU A 56 5.31 -5.49 -4.51
CA GLU A 56 6.06 -4.70 -3.55
C GLU A 56 6.31 -3.33 -4.13
N THR A 57 6.10 -2.29 -3.33
CA THR A 57 6.35 -0.91 -3.71
C THR A 57 6.53 -0.04 -2.46
N TYR A 58 6.56 1.28 -2.62
CA TYR A 58 6.62 2.22 -1.51
C TYR A 58 5.38 3.13 -1.48
N THR A 59 5.10 3.68 -0.30
CA THR A 59 3.96 4.58 -0.06
C THR A 59 4.26 6.03 -0.47
N ILE A 60 3.22 6.74 -0.90
CA ILE A 60 3.17 8.20 -1.06
C ILE A 60 2.01 8.74 -0.23
N ALA A 61 2.22 9.84 0.47
CA ALA A 61 1.16 10.52 1.20
C ALA A 61 0.12 11.12 0.24
N GLY A 62 -1.14 10.75 0.43
CA GLY A 62 -2.31 11.39 -0.15
C GLY A 62 -2.88 12.49 0.75
N GLU A 63 -3.90 13.19 0.26
CA GLU A 63 -4.63 14.18 1.05
C GLU A 63 -5.35 13.51 2.24
N ARG A 64 -5.30 14.15 3.41
CA ARG A 64 -5.95 13.66 4.64
C ARG A 64 -7.46 13.59 4.48
N GLY A 65 -8.06 12.48 4.92
CA GLY A 65 -9.51 12.27 4.90
C GLY A 65 -10.10 12.04 3.50
N SER A 66 -9.26 11.96 2.47
CA SER A 66 -9.69 11.68 1.10
C SER A 66 -10.11 10.22 0.88
N GLY A 67 -9.65 9.30 1.75
CA GLY A 67 -9.79 7.86 1.59
C GLY A 67 -8.98 7.29 0.41
N VAL A 68 -8.06 8.06 -0.17
CA VAL A 68 -7.34 7.64 -1.38
C VAL A 68 -6.51 6.38 -1.13
N ILE A 69 -6.66 5.43 -2.06
CA ILE A 69 -5.79 4.28 -2.29
C ILE A 69 -5.53 4.27 -3.79
N GLY A 70 -4.41 4.86 -4.21
CA GLY A 70 -4.07 5.09 -5.61
C GLY A 70 -2.91 4.21 -6.04
N ILE A 71 -3.14 3.34 -7.03
CA ILE A 71 -2.11 2.45 -7.56
C ILE A 71 -1.46 3.09 -8.79
N ASN A 72 -0.16 3.37 -8.71
CA ASN A 72 0.53 4.13 -9.75
C ASN A 72 1.52 3.27 -10.55
N GLY A 73 1.78 3.69 -11.79
CA GLY A 73 2.79 3.11 -12.67
C GLY A 73 2.48 1.68 -13.07
N ALA A 74 3.51 0.84 -13.14
CA ALA A 74 3.39 -0.55 -13.59
C ALA A 74 2.39 -1.38 -12.76
N ALA A 75 2.18 -1.04 -11.48
CA ALA A 75 1.24 -1.73 -10.60
C ALA A 75 -0.23 -1.57 -11.06
N ALA A 76 -0.57 -0.50 -11.79
CA ALA A 76 -1.91 -0.27 -12.34
C ALA A 76 -2.34 -1.33 -13.37
N ARG A 77 -1.41 -2.16 -13.86
CA ARG A 77 -1.72 -3.32 -14.71
C ARG A 77 -2.24 -4.53 -13.93
N LEU A 78 -1.99 -4.59 -12.62
CA LEU A 78 -2.25 -5.75 -11.77
C LEU A 78 -3.36 -5.51 -10.75
N VAL A 79 -3.61 -4.24 -10.40
CA VAL A 79 -4.58 -3.83 -9.38
C VAL A 79 -5.39 -2.67 -9.92
N HIS A 80 -6.71 -2.74 -9.80
CA HIS A 80 -7.64 -1.85 -10.47
C HIS A 80 -8.58 -1.12 -9.49
N PRO A 81 -9.16 0.04 -9.87
CA PRO A 81 -10.16 0.71 -9.04
C PRO A 81 -11.33 -0.21 -8.73
N GLY A 82 -11.74 -0.24 -7.46
CA GLY A 82 -12.78 -1.13 -6.94
C GLY A 82 -12.23 -2.39 -6.25
N ASP A 83 -11.02 -2.82 -6.56
CA ASP A 83 -10.40 -3.98 -5.92
C ASP A 83 -10.16 -3.72 -4.43
N LEU A 84 -10.28 -4.77 -3.62
CA LEU A 84 -9.94 -4.77 -2.21
C LEU A 84 -8.51 -5.23 -2.02
N VAL A 85 -7.68 -4.38 -1.42
CA VAL A 85 -6.27 -4.66 -1.18
C VAL A 85 -5.92 -4.66 0.30
N ILE A 86 -4.83 -5.34 0.63
CA ILE A 86 -4.18 -5.26 1.93
C ILE A 86 -2.76 -4.74 1.69
N LEU A 87 -2.42 -3.65 2.38
CA LEU A 87 -1.05 -3.11 2.42
C LEU A 87 -0.37 -3.64 3.68
N ILE A 88 0.83 -4.19 3.56
CA ILE A 88 1.57 -4.80 4.68
C ILE A 88 2.99 -4.24 4.70
N ALA A 89 3.42 -3.69 5.84
CA ALA A 89 4.82 -3.38 6.09
C ALA A 89 5.45 -4.36 7.08
N TYR A 90 6.71 -4.70 6.81
CA TYR A 90 7.53 -5.55 7.65
C TYR A 90 8.71 -4.76 8.20
N ALA A 91 9.24 -5.19 9.35
CA ALA A 91 10.44 -4.61 9.95
C ALA A 91 11.38 -5.71 10.45
N GLN A 92 12.67 -5.40 10.48
CA GLN A 92 13.66 -6.22 11.18
C GLN A 92 13.54 -5.97 12.70
N MET A 93 13.42 -7.03 13.49
CA MET A 93 13.37 -6.97 14.95
C MET A 93 14.44 -7.88 15.55
N GLU A 94 15.02 -7.49 16.66
CA GLU A 94 15.92 -8.35 17.44
C GLU A 94 15.14 -9.49 18.11
N ASP A 95 15.78 -10.65 18.20
CA ASP A 95 15.29 -11.81 18.98
C ASP A 95 15.42 -11.64 20.49
#